data_AF-A0A9E5N5R4-F1
#
_entry.id   AF-A0A9E5N5R4-F1
#
_cell.length_a   1.000
_cell.length_b   1.000
_cell.length_c   1.000
_cell.angle_alpha   90.00
_cell.angle_beta   90.00
_cell.angle_gamma   90.00
#
_symmetry.space_group_name_H-M   'P 1'
#
loop_
_entity.id
_entity.type
_entity.pdbx_description
1 polymer ?
#
loop_
_entity_poly.entity_id
_entity_poly.type
_entity_poly.pdbx_seq_one_letter_code
_entity_poly.pdbx_strand_id
1 'polypeptide(L)'
;MGEFRETEQLMRLLRDVDSALERMDSGSYGLCDVCQEPIERERLVADPLTRNCLGCLTPDQQRALGQDLDLASRIQAQLLPKKTLALNGWETCYHYQPTGPVSGDYCDLINPDTAKGDLFFLLGDVSGHGVAASMLMAHLHAMFRTLIAVGLTADRLVQRANRIFCQSTISADYATLVCGRADKSGQVDICNAGHCPPLLIRQSEIVSLEATGLPVGIFDGGEYSTQGVQLAPGDSLLLYTDGLTEARDG
;
A
#
# COMPACT_ATOMS: atom_id res chain seq x y z
N MET A 1 -4.46 41.58 17.09
CA MET A 1 -5.49 40.54 16.86
C MET A 1 -4.94 39.10 16.91
N GLY A 2 -3.63 38.86 16.80
CA GLY A 2 -3.04 37.52 16.93
C GLY A 2 -2.95 36.99 18.38
N GLU A 3 -2.43 37.79 19.32
CA GLU A 3 -2.17 37.38 20.71
C GLU A 3 -3.43 36.94 21.50
N PHE A 4 -4.58 37.58 21.25
CA PHE A 4 -5.85 37.21 21.89
C PHE A 4 -6.34 35.82 21.46
N ARG A 5 -6.10 35.45 20.20
CA ARG A 5 -6.57 34.17 19.62
C ARG A 5 -5.70 33.00 20.10
N GLU A 6 -4.40 33.24 20.28
CA GLU A 6 -3.46 32.28 20.86
C GLU A 6 -3.77 32.00 22.34
N THR A 7 -4.11 33.05 23.10
CA THR A 7 -4.48 32.90 24.53
C THR A 7 -5.75 32.08 24.70
N GLU A 8 -6.75 32.29 23.84
CA GLU A 8 -8.02 31.54 23.87
C GLU A 8 -7.82 30.05 23.52
N GLN A 9 -6.97 29.77 22.53
CA GLN A 9 -6.62 28.41 22.13
C GLN A 9 -5.85 27.67 23.24
N LEU A 10 -4.91 28.35 23.90
CA LEU A 10 -4.19 27.79 25.05
C LEU A 10 -5.13 27.47 26.21
N MET A 11 -6.05 28.38 26.55
CA MET A 11 -7.03 28.16 27.62
C MET A 11 -8.03 27.05 27.33
N ARG A 12 -8.28 26.74 26.05
CA ARG A 12 -9.09 25.58 25.66
C ARG A 12 -8.32 24.28 25.87
N LEU A 13 -7.05 24.22 25.44
CA LEU A 13 -6.19 23.05 25.61
C LEU A 13 -6.00 22.69 27.09
N LEU A 14 -5.76 23.67 27.96
CA LEU A 14 -5.63 23.43 29.40
C LEU A 14 -6.90 22.81 29.99
N ARG A 15 -8.08 23.29 29.59
CA ARG A 15 -9.36 22.70 30.02
C ARG A 15 -9.57 21.27 29.53
N ASP A 16 -9.12 20.95 28.32
CA ASP A 16 -9.20 19.60 27.80
C ASP A 16 -8.26 18.63 28.56
N VAL A 17 -7.08 19.10 28.97
CA VAL A 17 -6.16 18.36 29.84
C VAL A 17 -6.75 18.12 31.22
N ASP A 18 -7.26 19.16 31.88
CA ASP A 18 -7.90 19.04 33.20
C ASP A 18 -9.05 18.03 33.17
N SER A 19 -9.89 18.10 32.13
CA SER A 19 -11.00 17.17 31.94
C SER A 19 -10.53 15.74 31.69
N ALA A 20 -9.39 15.53 31.02
CA ALA A 20 -8.82 14.20 30.86
C ALA A 20 -8.31 13.61 32.19
N LEU A 21 -7.68 14.43 33.03
CA LEU A 21 -7.25 14.03 34.38
C LEU A 21 -8.44 13.63 35.27
N GLU A 22 -9.52 14.42 35.26
CA GLU A 22 -10.75 14.09 35.99
C GLU A 22 -11.37 12.75 35.52
N ARG A 23 -11.30 12.46 34.21
CA ARG A 23 -11.74 11.18 33.66
C ARG A 23 -10.86 10.02 34.12
N MET A 24 -9.55 10.24 34.30
CA MET A 24 -8.65 9.22 34.84
C MET A 24 -8.98 8.93 36.30
N ASP A 25 -9.16 9.97 37.11
CA ASP A 25 -9.49 9.83 38.54
C ASP A 25 -10.85 9.14 38.75
N SER A 26 -11.82 9.39 37.86
CA SER A 26 -13.14 8.75 37.88
C SER A 26 -13.19 7.36 37.21
N GLY A 27 -12.09 6.92 36.58
CA GLY A 27 -12.02 5.64 35.85
C GLY A 27 -12.78 5.62 34.52
N SER A 28 -13.21 6.77 34.01
CA SER A 28 -13.91 6.92 32.72
C SER A 28 -12.99 7.31 31.55
N TYR A 29 -11.69 7.43 31.81
CA TYR A 29 -10.70 7.71 30.78
C TYR A 29 -10.67 6.59 29.73
N GLY A 30 -10.69 7.00 28.46
CA GLY A 30 -10.74 6.07 27.34
C GLY A 30 -12.13 5.52 27.02
N LEU A 31 -13.19 5.91 27.74
CA LEU A 31 -14.57 5.63 27.36
C LEU A 31 -15.15 6.77 26.52
N CYS A 32 -15.98 6.44 25.53
CA CYS A 32 -16.64 7.41 24.67
C CYS A 32 -17.75 8.14 25.42
N ASP A 33 -17.78 9.47 25.34
CA ASP A 33 -18.82 10.30 26.00
C ASP A 33 -20.25 9.96 25.51
N VAL A 34 -20.40 9.43 24.30
CA VAL A 34 -21.71 9.15 23.68
C VAL A 34 -22.20 7.73 23.95
N CYS A 35 -21.42 6.70 23.61
CA CYS A 35 -21.85 5.31 23.76
C CYS A 35 -21.34 4.63 25.02
N GLN A 36 -20.42 5.25 25.77
CA GLN A 36 -19.77 4.68 26.96
C GLN A 36 -18.94 3.41 26.68
N GLU A 37 -18.70 3.08 25.41
CA GLU A 37 -17.79 2.01 24.99
C GLU A 37 -16.34 2.48 24.94
N PRO A 38 -15.36 1.57 25.01
CA PRO A 38 -13.94 1.91 24.87
C PRO A 38 -13.65 2.60 23.53
N ILE A 39 -12.92 3.72 23.58
CA ILE A 39 -12.34 4.39 22.42
C ILE A 39 -11.19 3.53 21.88
N GLU A 40 -11.02 3.52 20.57
CA GLU A 40 -9.97 2.79 19.88
C GLU A 40 -8.60 3.18 20.43
N ARG A 41 -7.77 2.19 20.78
CA ARG A 41 -6.49 2.42 21.45
C ARG A 41 -5.57 3.29 20.61
N GLU A 42 -5.52 3.05 19.30
CA GLU A 42 -4.72 3.79 18.34
C GLU A 42 -5.10 5.27 18.33
N ARG A 43 -6.40 5.56 18.49
CA ARG A 43 -6.93 6.92 18.56
C ARG A 43 -6.52 7.63 19.86
N LEU A 44 -6.56 6.93 21.00
CA LEU A 44 -6.09 7.46 22.29
C LEU A 44 -4.58 7.68 22.31
N VAL A 45 -3.80 6.84 21.63
CA VAL A 45 -2.34 7.04 21.50
C VAL A 45 -2.04 8.27 20.64
N ALA A 46 -2.78 8.48 19.56
CA ALA A 46 -2.61 9.63 18.67
C ALA A 46 -3.10 10.95 19.31
N ASP A 47 -4.22 10.90 20.03
CA ASP A 47 -4.84 12.02 20.73
C ASP A 47 -5.35 11.56 22.11
N PRO A 48 -4.53 11.70 23.17
CA PRO A 48 -4.90 11.30 24.53
C PRO A 48 -6.07 12.07 25.12
N LEU A 49 -6.47 13.19 24.51
CA LEU A 49 -7.58 14.03 24.98
C LEU A 49 -8.89 13.71 24.25
N THR A 50 -8.88 12.73 23.34
CA THR A 50 -10.08 12.37 22.57
C THR A 50 -11.19 11.86 23.50
N ARG A 51 -12.42 12.25 23.16
CA ARG A 51 -13.63 11.97 23.94
C ARG A 51 -14.63 11.05 23.25
N ASN A 52 -14.56 10.96 21.92
CA ASN A 52 -15.50 10.20 21.11
C ASN A 52 -14.76 9.15 20.29
N CYS A 53 -15.31 7.93 20.26
CA CYS A 53 -14.88 6.89 19.34
C CYS A 53 -15.28 7.24 17.90
N LEU A 54 -14.72 6.52 16.92
CA LEU A 54 -15.04 6.73 15.51
C LEU A 54 -16.54 6.47 15.22
N GLY A 55 -17.15 5.53 15.94
CA GLY A 55 -18.57 5.21 15.81
C GLY A 55 -19.53 6.32 16.25
N CYS A 56 -19.06 7.26 17.07
CA CYS A 56 -19.88 8.34 17.64
C CYS A 56 -19.48 9.74 17.13
N LEU A 57 -18.79 9.81 15.99
CA LEU A 57 -18.55 11.07 15.30
C LEU A 57 -19.88 11.76 14.95
N THR A 58 -19.90 13.09 15.02
CA THR A 58 -21.09 13.85 14.60
C THR A 58 -21.34 13.70 13.10
N PRO A 59 -22.56 13.92 12.60
CA PRO A 59 -22.85 13.84 11.17
C PRO A 59 -22.01 14.79 10.30
N ASP A 60 -21.56 15.92 10.85
CA ASP A 60 -20.63 16.83 10.16
C ASP A 60 -19.21 16.25 10.10
N GLN A 61 -18.73 15.67 11.20
CA GLN A 61 -17.41 15.02 11.26
C GLN A 61 -17.35 13.78 10.36
N GLN A 62 -18.39 12.94 10.35
CA GLN A 62 -18.48 11.78 9.47
C GLN A 62 -18.47 12.20 8.00
N ARG A 63 -19.20 13.27 7.64
CA ARG A 63 -19.18 13.81 6.27
C ARG A 63 -17.81 14.34 5.89
N ALA A 64 -17.14 15.09 6.77
CA ALA A 64 -15.79 15.59 6.51
C ALA A 64 -14.80 14.44 6.29
N LEU A 65 -14.80 13.43 7.18
CA LEU A 65 -13.95 12.25 7.04
C LEU A 65 -14.26 11.48 5.75
N GLY A 66 -15.54 11.30 5.41
CA GLY A 66 -15.96 10.68 4.15
C GLY A 66 -15.44 11.42 2.93
N GLN A 67 -15.51 12.76 2.93
CA GLN A 67 -14.99 13.60 1.85
C GLN A 67 -13.46 13.47 1.69
N ASP A 68 -12.73 13.40 2.79
CA ASP A 68 -11.27 13.21 2.77
C ASP A 68 -10.90 11.82 2.23
N LEU A 69 -11.62 10.78 2.65
CA LEU A 69 -11.43 9.41 2.15
C LEU A 69 -11.80 9.28 0.67
N ASP A 70 -12.87 9.93 0.22
CA ASP A 70 -13.25 9.99 -1.20
C ASP A 70 -12.18 10.69 -2.04
N LEU A 71 -11.58 11.76 -1.51
CA LEU A 71 -10.47 12.44 -2.17
C LEU A 71 -9.24 11.54 -2.25
N ALA A 72 -8.86 10.89 -1.15
CA ALA A 72 -7.74 9.95 -1.13
C ALA A 72 -7.95 8.79 -2.12
N SER A 73 -9.17 8.23 -2.17
CA SER A 73 -9.58 7.20 -3.13
C SER A 73 -9.38 7.63 -4.57
N ARG A 74 -9.82 8.85 -4.92
CA ARG A 74 -9.64 9.42 -6.27
C ARG A 74 -8.17 9.63 -6.63
N ILE A 75 -7.34 10.03 -5.67
CA ILE A 75 -5.89 10.18 -5.89
C ILE A 75 -5.27 8.80 -6.14
N GLN A 76 -5.59 7.80 -5.32
CA GLN A 76 -5.07 6.44 -5.47
C GLN A 76 -5.49 5.83 -6.81
N ALA A 77 -6.73 6.04 -7.23
CA ALA A 77 -7.22 5.57 -8.53
C ALA A 77 -6.46 6.16 -9.73
N GLN A 78 -5.88 7.37 -9.59
CA GLN A 78 -5.05 7.98 -10.63
C GLN A 78 -3.63 7.40 -10.70
N LEU A 79 -3.19 6.70 -9.65
CA LEU A 79 -1.90 5.98 -9.67
C LEU A 79 -1.98 4.68 -10.46
N LEU A 80 -3.18 4.12 -10.63
CA LEU A 80 -3.35 2.88 -11.38
C LEU A 80 -3.00 3.06 -12.87
N PRO A 81 -2.36 2.06 -13.49
CA PRO A 81 -2.02 2.12 -14.90
C PRO A 81 -3.29 2.06 -15.78
N LYS A 82 -3.14 2.31 -17.07
CA LYS A 82 -4.22 2.09 -18.03
C LYS A 82 -4.64 0.61 -18.00
N LYS A 83 -5.96 0.35 -17.98
CA LYS A 83 -6.54 -1.00 -17.86
C LYS A 83 -5.98 -2.02 -18.85
N THR A 84 -5.66 -1.55 -20.06
CA THR A 84 -5.05 -2.37 -21.10
C THR A 84 -3.87 -1.63 -21.68
N LEU A 85 -2.72 -2.29 -21.69
CA LEU A 85 -1.52 -1.84 -22.35
C LEU A 85 -1.03 -2.97 -23.27
N ALA A 86 -0.91 -2.65 -24.56
CA ALA A 86 -0.26 -3.51 -25.54
C ALA A 86 1.12 -2.94 -25.84
N LEU A 87 2.17 -3.73 -25.59
CA LEU A 87 3.56 -3.28 -25.76
C LEU A 87 4.46 -4.44 -26.16
N ASN A 88 5.24 -4.29 -27.22
CA ASN A 88 6.26 -5.27 -27.63
C ASN A 88 5.75 -6.72 -27.77
N GLY A 89 4.49 -6.91 -28.17
CA GLY A 89 3.85 -8.23 -28.27
C GLY A 89 3.22 -8.74 -26.98
N TRP A 90 3.36 -8.02 -25.87
CA TRP A 90 2.64 -8.25 -24.63
C TRP A 90 1.28 -7.58 -24.66
N GLU A 91 0.27 -8.33 -24.25
CA GLU A 91 -1.06 -7.82 -23.93
C GLU A 91 -1.24 -7.91 -22.41
N THR A 92 -1.60 -6.80 -21.78
CA THR A 92 -1.81 -6.75 -20.33
C THR A 92 -3.24 -6.33 -20.01
N CYS A 93 -3.76 -6.90 -18.93
CA CYS A 93 -5.01 -6.50 -18.32
C CYS A 93 -4.89 -6.66 -16.80
N TYR A 94 -5.70 -5.91 -16.04
CA TYR A 94 -5.80 -6.09 -14.60
C TYR A 94 -7.24 -5.84 -14.13
N HIS A 95 -7.57 -6.44 -12.98
CA HIS A 95 -8.76 -6.13 -12.21
C HIS A 95 -8.32 -5.69 -10.82
N TYR A 96 -8.76 -4.51 -10.39
CA TYR A 96 -8.40 -3.93 -9.10
C TYR A 96 -9.67 -3.48 -8.39
N GLN A 97 -9.92 -4.04 -7.21
CA GLN A 97 -11.12 -3.79 -6.43
C GLN A 97 -10.76 -3.75 -4.94
N PRO A 98 -10.61 -2.55 -4.36
CA PRO A 98 -10.26 -2.41 -2.95
C PRO A 98 -11.48 -2.72 -2.06
N THR A 99 -11.22 -3.27 -0.87
CA THR A 99 -12.27 -3.57 0.14
C THR A 99 -12.79 -2.30 0.82
N GLY A 100 -11.96 -1.26 0.90
CA GLY A 100 -12.30 0.04 1.49
C GLY A 100 -12.13 1.21 0.51
N PRO A 101 -12.28 2.46 0.98
CA PRO A 101 -12.09 3.64 0.13
C PRO A 101 -10.65 3.77 -0.38
N VAL A 102 -9.67 3.24 0.36
CA VAL A 102 -8.25 3.19 0.01
C VAL A 102 -7.68 1.80 0.31
N SER A 103 -6.66 1.37 -0.44
CA SER A 103 -6.00 0.05 -0.27
C SER A 103 -4.49 0.14 -0.04
N GLY A 104 -3.92 -0.90 0.59
CA GLY A 104 -2.47 -1.16 0.63
C GLY A 104 -1.93 -1.79 -0.66
N ASP A 105 -2.82 -2.37 -1.47
CA ASP A 105 -2.49 -3.05 -2.72
C ASP A 105 -1.80 -2.13 -3.72
N TYR A 106 -0.68 -2.60 -4.25
CA TYR A 106 0.08 -1.94 -5.29
C TYR A 106 -0.11 -2.68 -6.62
N CYS A 107 -0.55 -1.98 -7.66
CA CYS A 107 -0.61 -2.49 -9.03
C CYS A 107 -0.07 -1.44 -10.01
N ASP A 108 0.96 -1.78 -10.80
CA ASP A 108 1.52 -0.86 -11.79
C ASP A 108 2.03 -1.57 -13.06
N LEU A 109 1.98 -0.85 -14.16
CA LEU A 109 2.49 -1.23 -15.47
C LEU A 109 3.26 -0.05 -16.03
N ILE A 110 4.58 -0.21 -16.18
CA ILE A 110 5.50 0.87 -16.51
C ILE A 110 6.26 0.53 -17.79
N ASN A 111 6.29 1.48 -18.71
CA ASN A 111 7.18 1.46 -19.87
C ASN A 111 7.96 2.79 -19.91
N PRO A 112 9.24 2.79 -19.50
CA PRO A 112 10.01 4.03 -19.41
C PRO A 112 10.27 4.68 -20.78
N ASP A 113 10.38 3.90 -21.86
CA ASP A 113 10.85 4.37 -23.17
C ASP A 113 9.77 4.39 -24.27
N THR A 114 8.50 4.18 -23.92
CA THR A 114 7.24 4.28 -24.73
C THR A 114 7.16 3.61 -26.12
N ALA A 115 8.28 3.30 -26.77
CA ALA A 115 8.36 2.76 -28.13
C ALA A 115 9.38 1.62 -28.28
N LYS A 116 10.33 1.44 -27.35
CA LYS A 116 11.38 0.40 -27.42
C LYS A 116 11.79 -0.21 -26.07
N GLY A 117 11.26 0.29 -24.96
CA GLY A 117 11.62 -0.17 -23.62
C GLY A 117 10.92 -1.46 -23.22
N ASP A 118 11.52 -2.16 -22.26
CA ASP A 118 10.92 -3.33 -21.62
C ASP A 118 9.65 -2.94 -20.84
N LEU A 119 8.73 -3.89 -20.73
CA LEU A 119 7.55 -3.76 -19.87
C LEU A 119 7.96 -4.11 -18.44
N PHE A 120 7.73 -3.20 -17.51
CA PHE A 120 7.81 -3.48 -16.09
C PHE A 120 6.41 -3.65 -15.52
N PHE A 121 6.22 -4.67 -14.70
CA PHE A 121 4.96 -4.91 -13.98
C PHE A 121 5.24 -5.10 -12.50
N LEU A 122 4.33 -4.59 -11.68
CA LEU A 122 4.41 -4.66 -10.23
C LEU A 122 3.05 -5.03 -9.66
N LEU A 123 3.05 -6.00 -8.75
CA LEU A 123 1.90 -6.30 -7.89
C LEU A 123 2.42 -6.52 -6.47
N GLY A 124 1.76 -5.95 -5.47
CA GLY A 124 2.15 -6.14 -4.08
C GLY A 124 1.07 -5.72 -3.12
N ASP A 125 1.34 -5.93 -1.83
CA ASP A 125 0.47 -5.48 -0.76
C ASP A 125 1.30 -5.01 0.44
N VAL A 126 0.88 -3.89 1.01
CA VAL A 126 1.51 -3.27 2.17
C VAL A 126 0.82 -3.76 3.43
N SER A 127 1.61 -4.19 4.42
CA SER A 127 1.10 -4.62 5.72
C SER A 127 0.26 -3.54 6.39
N GLY A 128 -0.85 -3.96 7.00
CA GLY A 128 -1.80 -3.06 7.67
C GLY A 128 -3.02 -2.78 6.79
N HIS A 129 -3.75 -1.71 7.08
CA HIS A 129 -4.98 -1.39 6.35
C HIS A 129 -5.29 0.11 6.37
N GLY A 130 -6.20 0.51 5.48
CA GLY A 130 -6.72 1.87 5.42
C GLY A 130 -5.68 2.89 4.97
N VAL A 131 -5.76 4.11 5.53
CA VAL A 131 -5.02 5.27 5.03
C VAL A 131 -3.51 5.10 5.17
N ALA A 132 -3.02 4.56 6.30
CA ALA A 132 -1.60 4.37 6.52
C ALA A 132 -0.95 3.46 5.46
N ALA A 133 -1.54 2.28 5.23
CA ALA A 133 -1.09 1.35 4.20
C ALA A 133 -1.15 1.98 2.79
N SER A 134 -2.21 2.74 2.49
CA SER A 134 -2.34 3.43 1.20
C SER A 134 -1.27 4.49 0.94
N MET A 135 -0.80 5.17 1.99
CA MET A 135 0.26 6.17 1.89
C MET A 135 1.62 5.51 1.63
N LEU A 136 1.89 4.39 2.30
CA LEU A 136 3.08 3.58 2.07
C LEU A 136 3.08 2.95 0.66
N MET A 137 1.91 2.52 0.18
CA MET A 137 1.74 2.07 -1.20
C MET A 137 2.08 3.19 -2.19
N ALA A 138 1.54 4.40 -1.99
CA ALA A 138 1.87 5.55 -2.84
C ALA A 138 3.37 5.91 -2.80
N HIS A 139 4.02 5.71 -1.66
CA HIS A 139 5.47 5.87 -1.52
C HIS A 139 6.24 4.83 -2.35
N LEU A 140 5.86 3.55 -2.30
CA LEU A 140 6.44 2.50 -3.14
C LEU A 140 6.22 2.79 -4.63
N HIS A 141 5.00 3.19 -5.02
CA HIS A 141 4.68 3.55 -6.39
C HIS A 141 5.62 4.67 -6.91
N ALA A 142 5.79 5.75 -6.16
CA ALA A 142 6.70 6.83 -6.56
C ALA A 142 8.17 6.36 -6.64
N MET A 143 8.59 5.51 -5.71
CA MET A 143 9.94 4.97 -5.64
C MET A 143 10.26 4.08 -6.86
N PHE A 144 9.40 3.13 -7.20
CA PHE A 144 9.63 2.24 -8.34
C PHE A 144 9.64 2.98 -9.66
N ARG A 145 8.71 3.92 -9.88
CA ARG A 145 8.71 4.75 -11.09
C ARG A 145 9.99 5.56 -11.26
N THR A 146 10.57 6.01 -10.14
CA THR A 146 11.86 6.72 -10.15
C THR A 146 13.03 5.78 -10.41
N LEU A 147 13.07 4.62 -9.75
CA LEU A 147 14.17 3.66 -9.86
C LEU A 147 14.22 2.96 -11.21
N ILE A 148 13.08 2.68 -11.84
CA ILE A 148 13.00 2.02 -13.15
C ILE A 148 13.68 2.85 -14.24
N ALA A 149 13.59 4.19 -14.16
CA ALA A 149 14.27 5.09 -15.11
C ALA A 149 15.80 4.99 -15.06
N VAL A 150 16.38 4.34 -14.04
CA VAL A 150 17.83 4.14 -13.88
C VAL A 150 18.33 2.92 -14.68
N GLY A 151 17.45 2.05 -15.18
CA GLY A 151 17.83 0.90 -16.01
C GLY A 151 18.46 -0.26 -15.23
N LEU A 152 18.02 -0.49 -13.99
CA LEU A 152 18.47 -1.60 -13.15
C LEU A 152 17.75 -2.91 -13.49
N THR A 153 18.35 -4.05 -13.11
CA THR A 153 17.68 -5.36 -13.12
C THR A 153 16.64 -5.46 -12.01
N ALA A 154 15.66 -6.37 -12.13
CA ALA A 154 14.52 -6.44 -11.20
C ALA A 154 14.95 -6.72 -9.74
N ASP A 155 15.93 -7.59 -9.50
CA ASP A 155 16.53 -7.81 -8.18
C ASP A 155 17.13 -6.53 -7.59
N ARG A 156 17.89 -5.77 -8.40
CA ARG A 156 18.52 -4.52 -7.95
C ARG A 156 17.52 -3.40 -7.74
N LEU A 157 16.43 -3.36 -8.52
CA LEU A 157 15.32 -2.45 -8.30
C LEU A 157 14.68 -2.71 -6.93
N VAL A 158 14.30 -3.96 -6.66
CA VAL A 158 13.69 -4.35 -5.39
C VAL A 158 14.64 -4.14 -4.22
N GLN A 159 15.93 -4.50 -4.36
CA GLN A 159 16.92 -4.28 -3.30
C GLN A 159 17.11 -2.80 -2.96
N ARG A 160 17.18 -1.91 -3.96
CA ARG A 160 17.25 -0.47 -3.71
C ARG A 160 15.96 0.05 -3.12
N ALA A 161 14.82 -0.43 -3.59
CA ALA A 161 13.52 -0.04 -3.06
C ALA A 161 13.41 -0.42 -1.58
N ASN A 162 13.80 -1.65 -1.22
CA ASN A 162 13.86 -2.12 0.16
C ASN A 162 14.72 -1.24 1.05
N ARG A 163 15.92 -0.88 0.61
CA ARG A 163 16.79 -0.02 1.40
C ARG A 163 16.18 1.36 1.65
N ILE A 164 15.57 1.97 0.64
CA ILE A 164 14.91 3.28 0.77
C ILE A 164 13.68 3.15 1.67
N PHE A 165 12.88 2.11 1.48
CA PHE A 165 11.67 1.85 2.27
C PHE A 165 11.99 1.66 3.75
N CYS A 166 12.98 0.83 4.10
CA CYS A 166 13.43 0.67 5.50
C CYS A 166 13.90 1.99 6.15
N GLN A 167 14.39 2.94 5.35
CA GLN A 167 14.85 4.25 5.85
C GLN A 167 13.70 5.25 6.04
N SER A 168 12.57 5.02 5.38
CA SER A 168 11.41 5.92 5.36
C SER A 168 10.22 5.42 6.18
N THR A 169 10.24 4.19 6.69
CA THR A 169 9.16 3.58 7.46
C THR A 169 9.54 3.26 8.91
N ILE A 170 8.52 2.98 9.73
CA ILE A 170 8.72 2.47 11.09
C ILE A 170 9.07 0.98 10.98
N SER A 171 9.88 0.46 11.90
CA SER A 171 10.44 -0.91 11.84
C SER A 171 9.44 -2.07 11.77
N ALA A 172 8.13 -1.82 11.87
CA ALA A 172 7.08 -2.83 11.77
C ALA A 172 6.39 -2.87 10.39
N ASP A 173 6.56 -1.84 9.55
CA ASP A 173 5.89 -1.75 8.26
C ASP A 173 6.68 -2.51 7.19
N TYR A 174 6.00 -3.39 6.46
CA TYR A 174 6.58 -4.13 5.34
C TYR A 174 5.60 -4.21 4.17
N ALA A 175 6.11 -4.62 3.01
CA ALA A 175 5.30 -4.86 1.83
C ALA A 175 5.75 -6.13 1.11
N THR A 176 4.80 -6.96 0.74
CA THR A 176 5.04 -8.05 -0.21
C THR A 176 5.00 -7.48 -1.62
N LEU A 177 5.86 -7.96 -2.52
CA LEU A 177 5.92 -7.43 -3.89
C LEU A 177 6.44 -8.46 -4.90
N VAL A 178 5.79 -8.53 -6.06
CA VAL A 178 6.36 -9.05 -7.31
C VAL A 178 6.74 -7.88 -8.19
N CYS A 179 8.00 -7.84 -8.62
CA CYS A 179 8.48 -6.92 -9.64
C CYS A 179 9.02 -7.74 -10.81
N GLY A 180 8.51 -7.51 -12.01
CA GLY A 180 8.99 -8.18 -13.21
C GLY A 180 9.34 -7.23 -14.33
N ARG A 181 10.25 -7.70 -15.19
CA ARG A 181 10.68 -7.02 -16.42
C ARG A 181 10.53 -7.99 -17.59
N ALA A 182 9.75 -7.60 -18.59
CA ALA A 182 9.47 -8.39 -19.78
C ALA A 182 9.97 -7.68 -21.03
N ASP A 183 10.83 -8.36 -21.80
CA ASP A 183 11.37 -7.85 -23.05
C ASP A 183 10.56 -8.30 -24.27
N LYS A 184 10.90 -7.78 -25.45
CA LYS A 184 10.22 -8.13 -26.72
C LYS A 184 10.50 -9.54 -27.23
N SER A 185 11.47 -10.25 -26.67
CA SER A 185 11.83 -11.62 -27.04
C SER A 185 10.97 -12.65 -26.30
N GLY A 186 10.18 -12.22 -25.31
CA GLY A 186 9.41 -13.08 -24.43
C GLY A 186 10.17 -13.48 -23.15
N GLN A 187 11.38 -12.97 -22.95
CA GLN A 187 12.13 -13.17 -21.70
C GLN A 187 11.52 -12.30 -20.62
N VAL A 188 11.21 -12.91 -19.47
CA VAL A 188 10.68 -12.25 -18.29
C VAL A 188 11.55 -12.56 -17.08
N ASP A 189 12.11 -11.53 -16.47
CA ASP A 189 12.84 -11.63 -15.21
C ASP A 189 11.95 -11.17 -14.07
N ILE A 190 11.73 -12.04 -13.07
CA ILE A 190 10.82 -11.79 -11.96
C ILE A 190 11.57 -11.84 -10.64
N CYS A 191 11.41 -10.81 -9.82
CA CYS A 191 11.82 -10.79 -8.42
C CYS A 191 10.56 -10.82 -7.56
N ASN A 192 10.37 -11.87 -6.76
CA ASN A 192 9.25 -11.98 -5.83
C ASN A 192 9.75 -11.82 -4.39
N ALA A 193 9.50 -10.65 -3.81
CA ALA A 193 9.76 -10.26 -2.42
C ALA A 193 8.61 -10.70 -1.51
N GLY A 194 8.41 -12.02 -1.37
CA GLY A 194 7.48 -12.61 -0.41
C GLY A 194 5.99 -12.43 -0.72
N HIS A 195 5.61 -12.11 -1.95
CA HIS A 195 4.21 -12.04 -2.39
C HIS A 195 3.71 -13.39 -2.92
N CYS A 196 2.41 -13.48 -3.20
CA CYS A 196 1.78 -14.64 -3.83
C CYS A 196 2.55 -15.07 -5.09
N PRO A 197 2.89 -16.36 -5.25
CA PRO A 197 3.65 -16.85 -6.40
C PRO A 197 2.93 -16.55 -7.72
N PRO A 198 3.55 -15.82 -8.67
CA PRO A 198 2.98 -15.67 -10.01
C PRO A 198 2.76 -17.03 -10.68
N LEU A 199 1.64 -17.18 -11.39
CA LEU A 199 1.29 -18.39 -12.11
C LEU A 199 1.63 -18.24 -13.58
N LEU A 200 2.56 -19.05 -14.04
CA LEU A 200 2.90 -19.19 -15.44
C LEU A 200 2.00 -20.28 -16.06
N ILE A 201 1.17 -19.89 -17.01
CA ILE A 201 0.21 -20.75 -17.68
C ILE A 201 0.72 -21.02 -19.09
N ARG A 202 0.95 -22.30 -19.40
CA ARG A 202 1.41 -22.75 -20.73
C ARG A 202 0.61 -23.96 -21.15
N GLN A 203 -0.08 -23.87 -22.28
CA GLN A 203 -0.92 -24.97 -22.80
C GLN A 203 -1.93 -25.48 -21.76
N SER A 204 -1.63 -26.61 -21.09
CA SER A 204 -2.45 -27.22 -20.03
C SER A 204 -1.72 -27.36 -18.70
N GLU A 205 -0.55 -26.71 -18.55
CA GLU A 205 0.27 -26.71 -17.35
C GLU A 205 0.25 -25.33 -16.68
N ILE A 206 0.27 -25.36 -15.34
CA ILE A 206 0.38 -24.18 -14.49
C ILE A 206 1.62 -24.39 -13.62
N VAL A 207 2.54 -23.43 -13.68
CA VAL A 207 3.79 -23.44 -12.90
C VAL A 207 3.81 -22.23 -11.99
N SER A 208 3.93 -22.45 -10.68
CA SER A 208 4.11 -21.38 -9.70
C SER A 208 5.56 -20.90 -9.67
N LEU A 209 5.75 -19.58 -9.66
CA LEU A 209 7.06 -18.94 -9.55
C LEU A 209 7.26 -18.46 -8.11
N GLU A 210 7.95 -19.28 -7.33
CA GLU A 210 8.11 -19.08 -5.88
C GLU A 210 8.85 -17.79 -5.52
N ALA A 211 8.70 -17.35 -4.27
CA ALA A 211 9.38 -16.18 -3.75
C ALA A 211 10.91 -16.32 -3.82
N THR A 212 11.57 -15.25 -4.25
CA THR A 212 13.03 -15.16 -4.41
C THR A 212 13.69 -14.22 -3.41
N GLY A 213 12.91 -13.66 -2.48
CA GLY A 213 13.37 -12.80 -1.40
C GLY A 213 12.30 -12.59 -0.33
N LEU A 214 12.68 -11.94 0.76
CA LEU A 214 11.77 -11.56 1.85
C LEU A 214 10.97 -10.29 1.49
N PRO A 215 9.81 -10.07 2.12
CA PRO A 215 9.08 -8.80 1.98
C PRO A 215 9.98 -7.58 2.20
N VAL A 216 9.71 -6.55 1.40
CA VAL A 216 10.37 -5.25 1.46
C VAL A 216 10.06 -4.59 2.80
N GLY A 217 11.03 -3.99 3.47
CA GLY A 217 10.86 -3.31 4.75
C GLY A 217 11.29 -4.11 5.98
N ILE A 218 11.48 -5.43 5.86
CA ILE A 218 11.84 -6.28 7.02
C ILE A 218 13.32 -6.10 7.42
N PHE A 219 14.24 -6.15 6.46
CA PHE A 219 15.68 -6.04 6.70
C PHE A 219 16.33 -5.14 5.66
N ASP A 220 17.03 -4.08 6.08
CA ASP A 220 17.67 -3.13 5.15
C ASP A 220 18.68 -3.78 4.19
N GLY A 221 19.36 -4.82 4.65
CA GLY A 221 20.32 -5.64 3.91
C GLY A 221 19.72 -6.87 3.23
N GLY A 222 18.40 -6.89 3.00
CA GLY A 222 17.73 -7.97 2.28
C GLY A 222 18.38 -8.26 0.92
N GLU A 223 18.61 -9.54 0.64
CA GLU A 223 19.07 -10.02 -0.66
C GLU A 223 17.88 -10.49 -1.49
N TYR A 224 17.93 -10.17 -2.77
CA TYR A 224 16.89 -10.43 -3.74
C TYR A 224 17.52 -11.05 -4.99
N SER A 225 16.87 -12.02 -5.59
CA SER A 225 17.29 -12.61 -6.87
C SER A 225 16.14 -12.62 -7.87
N THR A 226 16.47 -12.71 -9.16
CA THR A 226 15.49 -12.89 -10.22
C THR A 226 15.37 -14.35 -10.63
N GLN A 227 14.15 -14.76 -10.97
CA GLN A 227 13.87 -15.98 -11.72
C GLN A 227 13.51 -15.57 -13.16
N GLY A 228 14.28 -16.05 -14.12
CA GLY A 228 14.04 -15.83 -15.54
C GLY A 228 13.14 -16.91 -16.13
N VAL A 229 12.14 -16.52 -16.92
CA VAL A 229 11.28 -17.42 -17.68
C VAL A 229 11.12 -16.93 -19.12
N GLN A 230 11.09 -17.85 -20.07
CA GLN A 230 10.86 -17.55 -21.48
C GLN A 230 9.42 -17.87 -21.85
N LEU A 231 8.61 -16.88 -22.20
CA LEU A 231 7.24 -17.07 -22.67
C LEU A 231 7.20 -17.15 -24.20
N ALA A 232 6.38 -18.05 -24.71
CA ALA A 232 6.04 -18.14 -26.12
C ALA A 232 4.69 -17.44 -26.39
N PRO A 233 4.39 -17.05 -27.64
CA PRO A 233 3.07 -16.55 -28.00
C PRO A 233 1.96 -17.54 -27.57
N GLY A 234 0.99 -17.06 -26.81
CA GLY A 234 -0.11 -17.87 -26.24
C GLY A 234 0.10 -18.29 -24.78
N ASP A 235 1.32 -18.17 -24.24
CA ASP A 235 1.56 -18.32 -22.81
C ASP A 235 1.00 -17.11 -22.04
N SER A 236 0.69 -17.29 -20.76
CA SER A 236 0.21 -16.20 -19.89
C SER A 236 0.90 -16.22 -18.54
N LEU A 237 1.09 -15.04 -17.96
CA LEU A 237 1.57 -14.86 -16.60
C LEU A 237 0.48 -14.16 -15.79
N LEU A 238 0.02 -14.81 -14.72
CA LEU A 238 -1.01 -14.29 -13.82
C LEU A 238 -0.39 -13.92 -12.47
N LEU A 239 -0.58 -12.67 -12.07
CA LEU A 239 -0.27 -12.19 -10.73
C LEU A 239 -1.59 -11.96 -10.00
N TYR A 240 -1.63 -12.24 -8.69
CA TYR A 240 -2.81 -12.10 -7.86
C TYR A 240 -2.40 -11.74 -6.42
N THR A 241 -3.31 -11.10 -5.69
CA THR A 241 -3.18 -10.87 -4.25
C THR A 241 -3.98 -11.94 -3.48
N ASP A 242 -3.67 -12.10 -2.20
CA ASP A 242 -4.37 -13.01 -1.28
C ASP A 242 -5.88 -12.70 -1.16
N GLY A 243 -6.30 -11.45 -1.38
CA GLY A 243 -7.72 -11.09 -1.47
C GLY A 243 -8.52 -11.93 -2.48
N LEU A 244 -7.90 -12.45 -3.55
CA LEU A 244 -8.55 -13.38 -4.48
C LEU A 244 -8.76 -14.78 -3.87
N THR A 245 -7.81 -15.24 -3.06
CA THR A 245 -7.90 -16.55 -2.39
C THR A 245 -8.83 -16.51 -1.20
N GLU A 246 -8.85 -15.42 -0.43
CA GLU A 246 -9.71 -15.24 0.74
C GLU A 246 -11.19 -15.04 0.36
N ALA A 247 -11.47 -14.44 -0.81
CA ALA A 247 -12.83 -14.27 -1.31
C ALA A 247 -13.58 -15.59 -1.59
N ARG A 248 -12.89 -16.75 -1.59
CA ARG A 248 -13.51 -18.06 -1.77
C ARG A 248 -14.20 -18.60 -0.50
N ASP A 249 -13.88 -18.05 0.66
CA ASP A 249 -14.39 -18.49 1.96
C ASP A 249 -15.50 -17.57 2.53
N GLY A 250 -16.05 -16.67 1.70
CA GLY A 250 -17.11 -15.72 2.04
C GLY A 250 -18.46 -15.98 1.36
#